data_AF-A0A2V9AK57-F1
#
_entry.id   AF-A0A2V9AK57-F1
#
_cell.length_a   1.000
_cell.length_b   1.000
_cell.length_c   1.000
_cell.angle_alpha   90.00
_cell.angle_beta   90.00
_cell.angle_gamma   90.00
#
_symmetry.space_group_name_H-M   'P 1'
#
loop_
_entity.id
_entity.type
_entity.pdbx_description
1 polymer ?
#
loop_
_entity_poly.entity_id
_entity_poly.type
_entity_poly.pdbx_seq_one_letter_code
_entity_poly.pdbx_strand_id
1 'polypeptide(L)'
;MYYPVEENNVARPDIWIGTIEISWSDEKTPTVFRPAFTVVTTWATSPEEFREKCVRMLESYGWKLLDVERANPVPKDGEFSEEVEDMLERTRTNPNAIIYGTFYSYPVM
;
A
#
# COMPACT_ATOMS: atom_id res chain seq x y z
N MET A 1 33.22 4.19 33.13
CA MET A 1 32.64 4.70 31.88
C MET A 1 31.39 3.90 31.60
N TYR A 2 30.22 4.54 31.69
CA TYR A 2 28.96 3.95 31.23
C TYR A 2 28.72 4.51 29.83
N TYR A 3 28.64 3.64 28.83
CA TYR A 3 28.15 4.03 27.51
C TYR A 3 26.62 4.09 27.60
N PRO A 4 25.96 5.19 27.18
CA PRO A 4 24.52 5.16 27.02
C PRO A 4 24.22 4.21 25.87
N VAL A 5 23.37 3.22 26.11
CA VAL A 5 22.78 2.42 25.05
C VAL A 5 21.90 3.39 24.27
N GLU A 6 22.28 3.73 23.05
CA GLU A 6 21.37 4.42 22.14
C GLU A 6 20.13 3.53 22.02
N GLU A 7 19.02 3.97 22.61
CA GLU A 7 17.71 3.44 22.25
C GLU A 7 17.62 3.56 20.74
N ASN A 8 17.74 2.44 20.05
CA ASN A 8 17.38 2.35 18.64
C ASN A 8 15.98 2.97 18.57
N ASN A 9 15.88 4.16 17.98
CA ASN A 9 14.63 4.85 17.75
C ASN A 9 13.90 4.08 16.65
N VAL A 10 13.38 2.90 16.99
CA VAL A 10 12.60 2.07 16.09
C VAL A 10 11.35 2.89 15.79
N ALA A 11 11.28 3.41 14.58
CA ALA A 11 10.12 4.15 14.12
C ALA A 11 8.86 3.32 14.43
N ARG A 12 7.94 3.90 15.19
CA ARG A 12 6.69 3.21 15.52
C ARG A 12 5.87 3.09 14.24
N PRO A 13 5.30 1.92 13.93
CA PRO A 13 4.47 1.78 12.75
C PRO A 13 3.22 2.66 12.89
N ASP A 14 2.90 3.37 11.82
CA ASP A 14 1.65 4.09 11.63
C ASP A 14 0.84 3.39 10.53
N ILE A 15 -0.43 3.78 10.36
CA ILE A 15 -1.20 3.36 9.18
C ILE A 15 -0.79 4.26 8.02
N TRP A 16 -0.40 3.63 6.92
CA TRP A 16 -0.04 4.28 5.67
C TRP A 16 -1.15 4.06 4.65
N ILE A 17 -1.31 5.07 3.80
CA ILE A 17 -2.18 5.04 2.64
C ILE A 17 -1.35 5.40 1.41
N GLY A 18 -1.60 4.73 0.29
CA GLY A 18 -0.97 5.05 -0.99
C GLY A 18 -1.78 4.49 -2.15
N THR A 19 -1.61 5.08 -3.33
CA THR A 19 -2.14 4.53 -4.57
C THR A 19 -1.04 3.72 -5.23
N ILE A 20 -1.33 2.47 -5.56
CA ILE A 20 -0.39 1.62 -6.30
C ILE A 20 -0.88 1.44 -7.72
N GLU A 21 0.06 1.43 -8.66
CA GLU A 21 -0.18 1.01 -10.03
C GLU A 21 0.37 -0.42 -10.22
N ILE A 22 -0.41 -1.26 -10.89
CA ILE A 22 -0.15 -2.69 -11.02
C ILE A 22 -0.28 -3.15 -12.47
N SER A 23 0.43 -4.24 -12.78
CA SER A 23 0.26 -4.98 -14.03
C SER A 23 0.23 -6.49 -13.79
N TRP A 24 -0.24 -7.23 -14.79
CA TRP A 24 -0.20 -8.69 -14.79
C TRP A 24 1.18 -9.21 -15.19
N SER A 25 1.52 -10.40 -14.71
CA SER A 25 2.83 -11.00 -14.99
C SER A 25 2.91 -11.82 -16.28
N ASP A 26 1.78 -12.26 -16.84
CA ASP A 26 1.78 -13.20 -17.97
C ASP A 26 1.87 -12.47 -19.32
N GLU A 27 2.93 -12.78 -20.09
CA GLU A 27 3.17 -12.31 -21.46
C GLU A 27 2.10 -12.75 -22.47
N LYS A 28 1.30 -13.78 -22.13
CA LYS A 28 0.16 -14.23 -22.95
C LYS A 28 -1.11 -13.42 -22.73
N THR A 29 -1.11 -12.52 -21.75
CA THR A 29 -2.25 -11.64 -21.51
C THR A 29 -2.38 -10.71 -22.70
N PRO A 30 -3.52 -10.67 -23.40
CA PRO A 30 -3.71 -9.74 -24.50
C PRO A 30 -3.35 -8.32 -24.04
N THR A 31 -2.65 -7.55 -24.87
CA THR A 31 -2.30 -6.12 -24.65
C THR A 31 -3.49 -5.20 -24.33
N VAL A 32 -4.69 -5.76 -24.33
CA VAL A 32 -5.97 -5.15 -23.94
C VAL A 32 -6.09 -5.00 -22.41
N PHE A 33 -5.33 -5.78 -21.62
CA PHE A 33 -5.28 -5.60 -20.17
C PHE A 33 -4.35 -4.44 -19.82
N ARG A 34 -4.96 -3.35 -19.35
CA ARG A 34 -4.32 -2.06 -19.06
C ARG A 34 -3.86 -2.00 -17.63
N PRO A 35 -2.69 -1.41 -17.32
CA PRO A 35 -2.31 -1.11 -15.94
C PRO A 35 -3.51 -0.61 -15.14
N ALA A 36 -3.68 -1.19 -13.97
CA ALA A 36 -4.74 -0.82 -13.05
C ALA A 36 -4.12 -0.11 -11.85
N PHE A 37 -4.91 0.72 -11.17
CA PHE A 37 -4.50 1.35 -9.94
C PHE A 37 -5.56 1.15 -8.86
N THR A 38 -5.09 1.08 -7.62
CA THR A 38 -5.95 0.95 -6.43
C THR A 38 -5.31 1.66 -5.25
N VAL A 39 -6.15 2.08 -4.30
CA VAL A 39 -5.69 2.56 -3.00
C VAL A 39 -5.35 1.36 -2.12
N VAL A 40 -4.28 1.46 -1.35
CA VAL A 40 -3.87 0.47 -0.35
C VAL A 40 -3.69 1.14 1.00
N THR A 41 -4.17 0.48 2.06
CA THR A 41 -3.89 0.83 3.44
C THR A 41 -3.20 -0.33 4.16
N THR A 42 -2.13 -0.04 4.90
CA THR A 42 -1.42 -1.02 5.72
C THR A 42 -0.61 -0.33 6.81
N TRP A 43 -0.18 -1.06 7.83
CA TRP A 43 0.78 -0.54 8.80
C TRP A 43 2.17 -0.50 8.17
N ALA A 44 2.93 0.57 8.38
CA ALA A 44 4.33 0.67 7.98
C ALA A 44 5.08 1.71 8.81
N THR A 45 6.40 1.61 8.81
CA THR A 45 7.33 2.54 9.46
C THR A 45 7.99 3.50 8.48
N SER A 46 7.97 3.17 7.18
CA SER A 46 8.55 3.98 6.11
C SER A 46 7.87 3.74 4.75
N PRO A 47 8.09 4.62 3.75
CA PRO A 47 7.58 4.40 2.39
C PRO A 47 8.13 3.12 1.75
N GLU A 48 9.37 2.75 2.07
CA GLU A 48 10.02 1.54 1.57
C GLU A 48 9.34 0.29 2.12
N GLU A 49 9.03 0.24 3.43
CA GLU A 49 8.29 -0.88 4.01
C GLU A 49 6.87 -1.00 3.41
N PHE A 50 6.19 0.14 3.22
CA PHE A 50 4.89 0.17 2.54
C PHE A 50 5.00 -0.43 1.13
N ARG A 51 6.00 -0.01 0.36
CA ARG A 51 6.26 -0.53 -1.00
C ARG A 51 6.55 -2.03 -0.97
N GLU A 52 7.41 -2.51 -0.06
CA GLU A 52 7.74 -3.92 0.08
C GLU A 52 6.51 -4.77 0.40
N LYS A 53 5.64 -4.31 1.29
CA LYS A 53 4.36 -4.98 1.59
C LYS A 53 3.46 -5.06 0.37
N CYS A 54 3.38 -3.99 -0.41
CA CYS A 54 2.62 -3.98 -1.67
C CYS A 54 3.20 -4.98 -2.67
N VAL A 55 4.52 -5.03 -2.85
CA VAL A 55 5.18 -6.02 -3.72
C VAL A 55 4.81 -7.44 -3.30
N ARG A 56 4.99 -7.80 -2.02
CA ARG A 56 4.72 -9.16 -1.52
C ARG A 56 3.26 -9.56 -1.70
N MET A 57 2.33 -8.64 -1.43
CA MET A 57 0.91 -8.86 -1.66
C MET A 57 0.64 -9.18 -3.15
N LEU A 58 1.16 -8.36 -4.07
CA LEU A 58 0.90 -8.51 -5.50
C LEU A 58 1.53 -9.78 -6.08
N GLU A 59 2.75 -10.11 -5.67
CA GLU A 59 3.44 -11.34 -6.08
C GLU A 59 2.64 -12.58 -5.70
N SER A 60 1.93 -12.56 -4.56
CA SER A 60 1.06 -13.67 -4.15
C SER A 60 -0.10 -13.94 -5.12
N TYR A 61 -0.49 -12.94 -5.92
CA TYR A 61 -1.51 -13.04 -6.97
C TYR A 61 -0.91 -13.21 -8.37
N GLY A 62 0.42 -13.29 -8.49
CA GLY A 62 1.10 -13.26 -9.79
C GLY A 62 0.98 -11.91 -10.50
N TRP A 63 0.89 -10.81 -9.76
CA TRP A 63 0.89 -9.44 -10.29
C TRP A 63 2.21 -8.73 -9.98
N LYS A 64 2.46 -7.63 -10.68
CA LYS A 64 3.66 -6.80 -10.51
C LYS A 64 3.26 -5.40 -10.08
N LEU A 65 4.02 -4.86 -9.13
CA LEU A 65 3.96 -3.44 -8.77
C LEU A 65 4.69 -2.63 -9.84
N LEU A 66 4.00 -1.69 -10.48
CA LEU A 66 4.60 -0.75 -11.42
C LEU A 66 5.09 0.50 -10.69
N ASP A 67 4.20 1.13 -9.94
CA ASP A 67 4.50 2.36 -9.21
C ASP A 67 3.73 2.50 -7.90
N VAL A 68 4.19 3.42 -7.06
CA VAL A 68 3.56 3.82 -5.81
C VAL A 68 3.50 5.34 -5.74
N GLU A 69 2.28 5.87 -5.77
CA GLU A 69 2.01 7.28 -5.61
C GLU A 69 1.41 7.59 -4.24
N ARG A 70 1.73 8.78 -3.72
CA ARG A 70 1.11 9.34 -2.50
C ARG A 70 1.20 8.43 -1.26
N ALA A 71 2.18 7.52 -1.20
CA ALA A 71 2.44 6.70 -0.03
C ALA A 71 2.92 7.55 1.14
N ASN A 72 2.05 7.76 2.12
CA ASN A 72 2.32 8.56 3.30
C ASN A 72 1.58 7.98 4.52
N PRO A 73 2.03 8.30 5.75
CA PRO A 73 1.21 8.08 6.93
C PRO A 73 -0.14 8.78 6.80
N VAL A 74 -1.20 8.12 7.27
CA VAL A 74 -2.55 8.67 7.27
C VAL A 74 -2.60 9.89 8.20
N PRO A 75 -2.99 11.07 7.71
CA PRO A 75 -3.17 12.24 8.55
C PRO A 75 -4.27 12.01 9.61
N LYS A 76 -4.08 12.56 10.80
CA LYS A 76 -5.02 12.38 11.93
C LYS A 76 -6.43 12.95 11.65
N ASP A 77 -6.49 14.04 10.89
CA ASP A 77 -7.71 14.79 10.57
C ASP A 77 -7.98 14.79 9.06
N GLY A 78 -7.63 13.70 8.37
CA GLY A 78 -7.91 13.55 6.94
C GLY A 78 -9.37 13.26 6.66
N GLU A 79 -9.94 13.88 5.63
CA GLU A 79 -11.24 13.52 5.09
C GLU A 79 -11.06 12.50 3.95
N PHE A 80 -11.67 11.33 4.10
CA PHE A 80 -11.58 10.24 3.12
C PHE A 80 -12.97 9.85 2.59
N SER A 81 -13.00 9.14 1.46
CA SER A 81 -14.25 8.53 0.99
C SER A 81 -14.71 7.43 1.96
N GLU A 82 -15.99 7.09 1.95
CA GLU A 82 -16.57 6.01 2.77
C GLU A 82 -15.82 4.68 2.57
N GLU A 83 -15.44 4.36 1.33
CA GLU A 83 -14.64 3.16 1.02
C GLU A 83 -13.29 3.18 1.73
N VAL A 84 -12.58 4.31 1.69
CA VAL A 84 -11.26 4.43 2.32
C VAL A 84 -11.37 4.44 3.85
N GLU A 85 -12.43 5.03 4.43
CA GLU A 85 -12.67 4.95 5.87
C GLU A 85 -12.89 3.51 6.35
N ASP A 86 -13.66 2.69 5.63
CA ASP A 86 -13.81 1.25 5.93
C ASP A 86 -12.46 0.53 5.87
N MET A 87 -11.67 0.80 4.83
CA MET A 87 -10.32 0.23 4.69
C MET A 87 -9.42 0.60 5.88
N LEU A 88 -9.47 1.85 6.33
CA LEU A 88 -8.71 2.35 7.47
C LEU A 88 -9.15 1.69 8.78
N GLU A 89 -10.46 1.57 9.03
CA GLU A 89 -10.99 0.87 10.20
C GLU A 89 -10.55 -0.60 10.26
N ARG A 90 -10.64 -1.30 9.13
CA ARG A 90 -10.17 -2.69 9.02
C ARG A 90 -8.67 -2.82 9.20
N THR A 91 -7.90 -1.83 8.75
CA THR A 91 -6.45 -1.78 8.97
C THR A 91 -6.12 -1.53 10.44
N ARG A 92 -6.84 -0.62 11.12
CA ARG A 92 -6.67 -0.34 12.55
C ARG A 92 -6.87 -1.58 13.42
N THR A 93 -7.81 -2.44 13.07
CA THR A 93 -8.15 -3.65 13.84
C THR A 93 -7.20 -4.83 13.61
N ASN A 94 -6.37 -4.80 12.56
CA ASN A 94 -5.43 -5.87 12.24
C ASN A 94 -4.05 -5.32 11.82
N PRO A 95 -3.04 -5.38 12.70
CA PRO A 95 -1.67 -4.92 12.40
C PRO A 95 -0.99 -5.57 11.20
N ASN A 96 -1.44 -6.76 10.79
CA ASN A 96 -0.91 -7.50 9.64
C ASN A 96 -1.73 -7.30 8.35
N ALA A 97 -2.76 -6.45 8.38
CA ALA A 97 -3.62 -6.23 7.23
C ALA A 97 -2.88 -5.43 6.13
N ILE A 98 -3.10 -5.86 4.90
CA ILE A 98 -2.85 -5.08 3.69
C ILE A 98 -4.20 -5.06 2.96
N ILE A 99 -4.87 -3.92 2.99
CA ILE A 99 -6.21 -3.76 2.41
C ILE A 99 -6.08 -2.95 1.13
N TYR A 100 -6.65 -3.44 0.03
CA TYR A 100 -6.76 -2.72 -1.23
C TYR A 100 -8.22 -2.42 -1.55
N GLY A 101 -8.46 -1.28 -2.20
CA GLY A 101 -9.79 -0.86 -2.63
C GLY A 101 -10.14 -1.37 -4.03
N THR A 102 -11.15 -0.74 -4.63
CA THR A 102 -11.55 -0.99 -6.00
C THR A 102 -10.40 -0.75 -6.99
N PHE A 103 -10.21 -1.68 -7.94
CA PHE A 103 -9.28 -1.49 -9.04
C PHE A 103 -9.92 -0.64 -10.14
N TYR A 104 -9.24 0.43 -10.50
CA TYR A 104 -9.57 1.28 -11.64
C TYR A 104 -8.58 1.05 -12.77
N SER A 105 -9.02 1.25 -14.01
CA SER A 105 -8.16 1.15 -15.19
C SER A 105 -8.36 2.36 -16.09
N TYR A 106 -7.38 2.65 -16.93
CA TYR A 106 -7.47 3.78 -17.84
C TYR A 106 -8.52 3.53 -18.94
N PRO A 107 -9.36 4.53 -19.28
CA PRO A 107 -10.42 4.39 -20.27
C PRO A 107 -9.85 4.09 -21.66
N VAL A 108 -10.50 3.19 -22.40
CA VAL A 108 -10.12 2.85 -23.77
C VAL A 108 -10.39 4.05 -24.69
N MET A 109 -9.32 4.71 -25.14
CA MET A 109 -9.36 5.63 -26.27
C MET A 109 -9.54 4.87 -27.57
#